data_AF-A0A2K3MEX3-F1
#
_entry.id   AF-A0A2K3MEX3-F1
#
_cell.length_a   1.000
_cell.length_b   1.000
_cell.length_c   1.000
_cell.angle_alpha   90.00
_cell.angle_beta   90.00
_cell.angle_gamma   90.00
#
_symmetry.space_group_name_H-M   'P 1'
#
loop_
_entity.id
_entity.type
_entity.pdbx_description
1 polymer ?
#
loop_
_entity_poly.entity_id
_entity_poly.type
_entity_poly.pdbx_seq_one_letter_code
_entity_poly.pdbx_strand_id
1 'polypeptide(L)'
;MEAMWNHPAVRKAWTKSKEKPGKVRFSQDEKKRPYLTRVEMKAVADIILLKHLSSTKVKSTVICAIGEVISMRYVHGLGPRTGIMGIDYSTAYWLHS
;
A
#
# COMPACT_ATOMS: atom_id res chain seq x y z
N MET A 1 6.81 -0.35 7.92
CA MET A 1 6.39 1.00 8.38
C MET A 1 7.50 2.03 8.30
N GLU A 2 8.75 1.71 8.65
CA GLU A 2 9.88 2.65 8.58
C GLU A 2 10.07 3.29 7.19
N ALA A 3 10.06 2.48 6.11
CA ALA A 3 10.15 3.01 4.75
C ALA A 3 9.03 4.01 4.40
N MET A 4 7.82 3.82 4.94
CA MET A 4 6.73 4.78 4.78
C MET A 4 6.94 6.03 5.62
N TRP A 5 7.49 5.91 6.84
CA TRP A 5 7.84 7.06 7.67
C TRP A 5 8.89 7.96 7.01
N ASN A 6 9.81 7.37 6.23
CA ASN A 6 10.81 8.11 5.47
C ASN A 6 10.24 8.78 4.22
N HIS A 7 9.03 8.42 3.77
CA HIS A 7 8.39 9.04 2.61
C HIS A 7 7.83 10.43 2.99
N PRO A 8 8.27 11.54 2.36
CA PRO A 8 7.96 12.90 2.82
C PRO A 8 6.46 13.19 2.95
N ALA A 9 5.66 12.75 1.98
CA ALA A 9 4.22 12.98 1.99
C ALA A 9 3.52 12.24 3.13
N VAL A 10 3.96 11.02 3.45
CA VAL A 10 3.39 10.20 4.53
C VAL A 10 3.84 10.74 5.88
N ARG A 11 5.13 11.07 6.04
CA ARG A 11 5.65 11.71 7.25
C ARG A 11 4.87 12.97 7.61
N LYS A 12 4.59 13.83 6.62
CA LYS A 12 3.80 15.04 6.80
C LYS A 12 2.36 14.72 7.24
N ALA A 13 1.71 13.75 6.60
CA ALA A 13 0.36 13.33 6.95
C ALA A 13 0.27 12.74 8.37
N TRP A 14 1.19 11.84 8.72
CA TRP A 14 1.25 11.20 10.03
C TRP A 14 1.62 12.17 11.15
N THR A 15 2.56 13.10 10.91
CA THR A 15 2.91 14.15 11.87
C THR A 15 1.71 15.07 12.13
N LYS A 16 0.92 15.41 11.09
CA LYS A 16 -0.32 16.19 11.24
C LYS A 16 -1.36 15.45 12.11
N SER A 17 -1.41 14.13 12.01
CA SER A 17 -2.28 13.27 12.84
C SER A 17 -1.70 12.93 14.22
N LYS A 18 -0.57 13.54 14.61
CA LYS A 18 0.13 13.30 15.90
C LYS A 18 0.62 11.85 16.09
N GLU A 19 0.80 11.11 15.00
CA GLU A 19 1.40 9.76 15.02
C GLU A 19 2.90 9.83 15.34
N LYS A 20 3.47 8.74 15.85
CA LYS A 20 4.91 8.65 16.20
C LYS A 20 5.61 7.54 15.40
N PRO A 21 6.91 7.66 15.11
CA PRO A 21 7.66 6.59 14.48
C PRO A 21 7.50 5.29 15.28
N GLY A 22 7.21 4.18 14.59
CA GLY A 22 6.98 2.87 15.23
C GLY A 22 5.63 2.70 15.94
N LYS A 23 4.87 3.77 16.17
CA LYS A 23 3.51 3.75 16.72
C LYS A 23 2.58 4.47 15.77
N VAL A 24 2.35 3.84 14.61
CA VAL A 24 1.43 4.33 13.59
C VAL A 24 0.33 3.31 13.39
N ARG A 25 -0.92 3.78 13.36
CA ARG A 25 -2.10 2.96 13.08
C ARG A 25 -2.62 3.24 11.67
N PHE A 26 -3.11 2.21 10.99
CA PHE A 26 -3.84 2.41 9.74
C PHE A 26 -5.19 3.06 9.99
N SER A 27 -5.66 3.82 8.99
CA SER A 27 -7.04 4.31 9.00
C SER A 27 -8.01 3.14 8.97
N GLN A 28 -9.15 3.27 9.64
CA GLN A 28 -10.16 2.22 9.73
C GLN A 28 -11.48 2.72 9.15
N ASP A 29 -12.20 1.83 8.45
CA ASP A 29 -13.56 2.11 8.01
C ASP A 29 -14.58 1.90 9.15
N GLU A 30 -15.87 2.11 8.86
CA GLU A 30 -16.97 1.92 9.82
C GLU A 30 -17.03 0.50 10.39
N LYS A 31 -16.51 -0.49 9.66
CA LYS A 31 -16.42 -1.90 10.07
C LYS A 31 -15.07 -2.24 10.73
N LYS A 32 -14.28 -1.23 11.10
CA LYS A 32 -12.93 -1.34 11.68
C LYS A 32 -11.90 -2.04 10.78
N ARG A 33 -12.14 -2.10 9.46
CA ARG A 33 -11.18 -2.69 8.51
C ARG A 33 -10.08 -1.68 8.19
N PRO A 34 -8.79 -2.08 8.33
CA PRO A 34 -7.68 -1.18 8.07
C PRO A 34 -7.52 -0.93 6.56
N TYR A 35 -7.38 0.34 6.18
CA TYR A 35 -7.12 0.76 4.81
C TYR A 35 -6.02 1.82 4.75
N LEU A 36 -5.38 1.92 3.59
CA LEU A 36 -4.41 2.97 3.28
C LEU A 36 -5.12 4.19 2.70
N THR A 37 -4.84 5.37 3.23
CA THR A 37 -5.20 6.64 2.57
C THR A 37 -4.53 6.74 1.19
N ARG A 38 -4.99 7.65 0.33
CA ARG A 38 -4.36 7.86 -0.99
C ARG A 38 -2.88 8.21 -0.91
N VAL A 39 -2.49 8.97 0.11
CA VAL A 39 -1.09 9.35 0.35
C VAL A 39 -0.25 8.14 0.75
N GLU A 40 -0.78 7.30 1.64
CA GLU A 40 -0.13 6.07 2.06
C GLU A 40 -0.04 5.05 0.91
N MET A 41 -1.11 4.90 0.12
CA MET A 41 -1.16 4.02 -1.05
C MET A 41 -0.10 4.42 -2.09
N LYS A 42 0.06 5.72 -2.34
CA LYS A 42 1.11 6.22 -3.23
C LYS A 42 2.50 5.89 -2.72
N ALA A 43 2.76 6.11 -1.43
CA ALA A 43 4.05 5.76 -0.84
C ALA A 43 4.33 4.26 -0.89
N VAL A 44 3.31 3.41 -0.65
CA VAL A 44 3.45 1.95 -0.80
C VAL A 44 3.81 1.60 -2.25
N ALA A 45 3.14 2.20 -3.24
CA ALA A 45 3.46 2.00 -4.64
C ALA A 45 4.91 2.43 -4.99
N ASP A 46 5.33 3.60 -4.52
CA ASP A 46 6.70 4.10 -4.72
C ASP A 46 7.75 3.17 -4.10
N ILE A 47 7.49 2.67 -2.88
CA ILE A 47 8.38 1.73 -2.18
C ILE A 47 8.45 0.38 -2.91
N ILE A 48 7.32 -0.14 -3.40
CA ILE A 48 7.28 -1.39 -4.16
C ILE A 48 8.10 -1.26 -5.44
N LEU A 49 7.91 -0.17 -6.19
CA LEU A 49 8.66 0.08 -7.41
C LEU A 49 10.15 0.21 -7.13
N LEU A 50 10.54 0.96 -6.10
CA LEU A 50 11.94 1.14 -5.74
C LEU A 50 12.62 -0.18 -5.34
N LYS A 51 11.93 -1.04 -4.60
CA LYS A 51 12.52 -2.26 -4.02
C LYS A 51 12.46 -3.48 -4.94
N HIS A 52 11.39 -3.63 -5.71
CA HIS A 52 11.11 -4.89 -6.41
C HIS A 52 11.03 -4.76 -7.93
N LEU A 53 10.72 -3.57 -8.44
CA LEU A 53 10.46 -3.35 -9.86
C LEU A 53 11.28 -2.18 -10.41
N SER A 54 12.48 -1.96 -9.88
CA SER A 54 13.35 -0.83 -10.23
C SER A 54 13.79 -0.86 -11.70
N SER A 55 13.84 -2.05 -12.31
CA SER A 55 14.11 -2.26 -13.73
C SER A 55 12.90 -2.03 -14.64
N THR A 56 11.68 -2.01 -14.08
CA THR A 56 10.44 -1.94 -14.86
C THR A 56 9.93 -0.51 -14.92
N LYS A 57 9.61 -0.02 -16.13
CA LYS A 57 9.05 1.33 -16.34
C LYS A 57 7.57 1.45 -15.96
N VAL A 58 7.19 0.97 -14.77
CA VAL A 58 5.83 1.11 -14.24
C VAL A 58 5.72 2.40 -13.44
N LYS A 59 4.71 3.22 -13.73
CA LYS A 59 4.42 4.41 -12.93
C LYS A 59 3.68 4.02 -11.66
N SER A 60 3.99 4.65 -10.54
CA SER A 60 3.34 4.42 -9.24
C SER A 60 1.82 4.63 -9.29
N THR A 61 1.35 5.49 -10.18
CA THR A 61 -0.07 5.74 -10.44
C THR A 61 -0.81 4.49 -10.90
N VAL A 62 -0.15 3.60 -11.65
CA VAL A 62 -0.74 2.33 -12.10
C VAL A 62 -0.98 1.41 -10.90
N ILE A 63 0.02 1.25 -10.03
CA ILE A 63 -0.13 0.45 -8.81
C ILE A 63 -1.20 1.04 -7.88
N CYS A 64 -1.25 2.38 -7.77
CA CYS A 64 -2.31 3.06 -7.02
C CYS A 64 -3.70 2.74 -7.58
N ALA A 65 -3.87 2.83 -8.89
CA ALA A 65 -5.15 2.53 -9.55
C ALA A 65 -5.57 1.07 -9.33
N ILE A 66 -4.62 0.11 -9.42
CA ILE A 66 -4.88 -1.30 -9.11
C ILE A 66 -5.37 -1.46 -7.67
N GLY A 67 -4.68 -0.84 -6.70
CA GLY A 67 -5.10 -0.92 -5.29
C GLY A 67 -6.45 -0.26 -5.01
N GLU A 68 -6.79 0.82 -5.71
CA GLU A 68 -8.11 1.46 -5.59
C GLU A 68 -9.23 0.58 -6.17
N VAL A 69 -9.02 0.00 -7.35
CA VAL A 69 -10.05 -0.78 -8.06
C VAL A 69 -10.23 -2.17 -7.46
N ILE A 70 -9.14 -2.85 -7.08
CA ILE A 70 -9.19 -4.26 -6.69
C ILE A 70 -9.41 -4.46 -5.19
N SER A 71 -8.72 -3.69 -4.35
CA SER A 71 -8.75 -3.88 -2.89
C SER A 71 -9.45 -2.75 -2.14
N MET A 72 -9.93 -1.71 -2.82
CA MET A 72 -10.41 -0.47 -2.17
C MET A 72 -9.37 0.12 -1.17
N ARG A 73 -8.08 -0.17 -1.40
CA ARG A 73 -6.95 0.15 -0.50
C ARG A 73 -7.01 -0.54 0.87
N TYR A 74 -7.82 -1.58 1.04
CA TYR A 74 -7.79 -2.40 2.25
C TYR A 74 -6.50 -3.19 2.34
N VAL A 75 -5.84 -3.15 3.49
CA VAL A 75 -4.54 -3.80 3.69
C VAL A 75 -4.64 -5.32 3.47
N HIS A 76 -5.75 -5.91 3.88
CA HIS A 76 -6.01 -7.35 3.75
C HIS A 76 -6.61 -7.74 2.39
N GLY A 77 -6.96 -6.78 1.53
CA GLY A 77 -7.68 -7.03 0.29
C GLY A 77 -9.19 -7.18 0.48
N LEU A 78 -9.86 -7.72 -0.54
CA LEU A 78 -11.31 -7.92 -0.58
C LEU A 78 -11.66 -9.37 -0.95
N GLY A 79 -12.44 -10.00 -0.08
CA GLY A 79 -12.93 -11.37 -0.29
C GLY A 79 -11.78 -12.37 -0.48
N PRO A 80 -11.78 -13.17 -1.57
CA PRO A 80 -10.73 -14.17 -1.82
C PRO A 80 -9.42 -13.56 -2.33
N ARG A 81 -9.41 -12.29 -2.73
CA ARG A 81 -8.23 -11.61 -3.27
C ARG A 81 -7.49 -10.90 -2.15
N THR A 82 -6.40 -11.51 -1.71
CA THR A 82 -5.60 -11.04 -0.57
C THR A 82 -4.66 -9.92 -0.96
N GLY A 83 -4.46 -9.02 0.02
CA GLY A 83 -3.52 -7.91 -0.09
C GLY A 83 -3.96 -6.78 -1.01
N ILE A 84 -3.11 -5.77 -1.09
CA ILE A 84 -3.44 -4.50 -1.76
C ILE A 84 -3.57 -4.65 -3.28
N MET A 85 -2.80 -5.56 -3.89
CA MET A 85 -2.88 -5.82 -5.34
C MET A 85 -3.89 -6.92 -5.70
N GLY A 86 -4.44 -7.62 -4.71
CA GLY A 86 -5.47 -8.66 -4.92
C GLY A 86 -5.04 -9.80 -5.85
N ILE A 87 -3.75 -10.12 -5.85
CA ILE A 87 -3.18 -11.24 -6.63
C ILE A 87 -3.34 -12.49 -5.80
N ASP A 88 -3.94 -13.54 -6.37
CA ASP A 88 -4.03 -14.82 -5.70
C ASP A 88 -2.65 -15.51 -5.64
N TYR A 89 -2.46 -16.38 -4.66
CA TYR A 89 -1.18 -17.04 -4.45
C TYR A 89 -0.76 -17.92 -5.66
N SER A 90 -1.70 -18.59 -6.31
CA SER A 90 -1.40 -19.46 -7.45
C SER A 90 -0.91 -18.68 -8.67
N THR A 91 -1.44 -17.46 -8.87
CA THR A 91 -0.94 -16.53 -9.90
C THR A 91 0.39 -15.90 -9.49
N ALA A 92 0.57 -15.54 -8.21
CA ALA A 92 1.82 -14.95 -7.73
C ALA A 92 3.02 -15.91 -7.83
N TYR A 93 2.78 -17.23 -7.77
CA TYR A 93 3.82 -18.24 -7.91
C TYR A 93 4.63 -18.10 -9.22
N TRP A 94 3.99 -17.68 -10.31
CA TRP A 94 4.65 -17.42 -11.59
C TRP A 94 5.72 -16.33 -11.53
N LEU A 95 5.65 -15.40 -10.58
CA LEU A 95 6.67 -14.34 -10.43
C LEU A 95 7.99 -14.87 -9.86
N HIS A 96 7.97 -16.08 -9.28
CA HIS A 96 9.13 -16.75 -8.69
C HIS A 96 9.55 -18.01 -9.46
N SER A 97 8.88 -18.31 -10.57
CA SER A 97 9.18 -19.43 -11.47
C SER A 97 10.10 -18.99 -12.61
#